data_AF-A0A2E5I941-F1
#
_entry.id   AF-A0A2E5I941-F1
#
_cell.length_a   1.000
_cell.length_b   1.000
_cell.length_c   1.000
_cell.angle_alpha   90.00
_cell.angle_beta   90.00
_cell.angle_gamma   90.00
#
_symmetry.space_group_name_H-M   'P 1'
#
loop_
_entity.id
_entity.type
_entity.pdbx_description
1 polymer ?
#
loop_
_entity_poly.entity_id
_entity_poly.type
_entity_poly.pdbx_seq_one_letter_code
_entity_poly.pdbx_strand_id
1 'polypeptide(L)'
;MDIQKKSNLNIFQTLIVFLGILSIAGSSWYFLYKMDENMKDMMDGDMQMDMDMKSDMDMTADNASEINISDERIRLMPPNIKMTAGYFSIENKGDEKLKIISASSSLFERVELHTMYKDGDAMIMKQVDYVELLPNKKFKFSPMGYHLMLIGPKKALKEGDVADVELNFSNSTTIKTNFVVKKISVMKMNMQKTWLPDTGWMPPMSNIWSLNDFYQLFIMWAIMMIAMMSPSILGSVLMYAKVNKAKMEKGLQYTPTFIFYLGYLLAWVIFSLGISLIQYPLQVEALMNPMLASISQTLSAVVLIIAGIYQFTPYKYACLNKCRTPLSLIMAQWKDGSWGALNMGLSNGFYCVFCCWFLMAVLLVAGVMNMTFVVILTLFVLVEKLLPVPESMESVYFKVISIVPGLLLISWGISFIL
;
A
#
# COMPACT_ATOMS: atom_id res chain seq x y z
N MET A 1 19.66 50.64 -1.30
CA MET A 1 20.68 49.56 -1.35
C MET A 1 21.15 49.06 0.02
N ASP A 2 20.65 49.58 1.15
CA ASP A 2 21.17 49.23 2.50
C ASP A 2 20.41 48.12 3.26
N ILE A 3 19.39 47.50 2.64
CA ILE A 3 18.59 46.43 3.28
C ILE A 3 19.34 45.09 3.32
N GLN A 4 20.36 44.90 2.48
CA GLN A 4 21.03 43.61 2.32
C GLN A 4 22.11 43.29 3.37
N LYS A 5 22.67 44.28 4.08
CA LYS A 5 23.91 44.05 4.85
C LYS A 5 23.71 43.65 6.32
N LYS A 6 22.51 43.76 6.89
CA LYS A 6 22.29 43.57 8.35
C LYS A 6 21.25 42.53 8.79
N SER A 7 20.49 41.91 7.87
CA SER A 7 19.35 41.03 8.23
C SER A 7 19.51 39.59 7.72
N ASN A 8 20.70 39.00 7.83
CA ASN A 8 20.83 37.56 7.59
C ASN A 8 20.29 36.78 8.79
N LEU A 9 19.57 35.69 8.53
CA LEU A 9 19.24 34.71 9.57
C LEU A 9 20.55 34.21 10.19
N ASN A 10 20.57 34.09 11.52
CA ASN A 10 21.73 33.48 12.17
C ASN A 10 21.70 31.98 11.87
N ILE A 11 22.87 31.33 11.84
CA ILE A 11 23.00 29.90 11.55
C ILE A 11 22.02 29.07 12.37
N PHE A 12 21.85 29.40 13.65
CA PHE A 12 20.92 28.73 14.56
C PHE A 12 19.45 28.83 14.12
N GLN A 13 19.00 29.99 13.64
CA GLN A 13 17.61 30.19 13.18
C GLN A 13 17.35 29.43 11.88
N THR A 14 18.31 29.45 10.96
CA THR A 14 18.24 28.67 9.71
C THR A 14 18.18 27.17 10.03
N LEU A 15 19.00 26.70 10.97
CA LEU A 15 18.98 25.31 11.42
C LEU A 15 17.64 24.92 12.06
N ILE A 16 17.02 25.77 12.89
CA ILE A 16 15.70 25.49 13.48
C ILE A 16 14.64 25.29 12.39
N VAL A 17 14.57 26.20 11.43
CA VAL A 17 13.60 26.09 10.32
C VAL A 17 13.84 24.83 9.51
N PHE A 18 15.11 24.57 9.18
CA PHE A 18 15.51 23.39 8.40
C PHE A 18 15.17 22.08 9.12
N LEU A 19 15.58 21.95 10.38
CA LEU A 19 15.32 20.77 11.21
C LEU A 19 13.83 20.57 11.48
N GLY A 20 13.06 21.65 11.64
CA GLY A 20 11.60 21.55 11.80
C GLY A 20 10.93 20.96 10.56
N ILE A 21 11.26 21.46 9.37
CA ILE A 21 10.72 20.95 8.09
C ILE A 21 11.14 19.49 7.87
N LEU A 22 12.42 19.17 8.12
CA LEU A 22 12.93 17.80 7.98
C LEU A 22 12.34 16.84 9.02
N SER A 23 12.07 17.29 10.24
CA SER A 23 11.44 16.47 11.26
C SER A 23 10.02 16.07 10.84
N ILE A 24 9.24 17.01 10.32
CA ILE A 24 7.88 16.73 9.82
C ILE A 24 7.94 15.76 8.63
N ALA A 25 8.86 15.99 7.69
CA ALA A 25 9.06 15.09 6.55
C ALA A 25 9.50 13.69 7.01
N GLY A 26 10.51 13.60 7.88
CA GLY A 26 11.08 12.35 8.38
C GLY A 26 10.10 11.52 9.20
N SER A 27 9.32 12.15 10.09
CA SER A 27 8.27 11.45 10.83
C SER A 27 7.18 10.90 9.90
N SER A 28 6.82 11.64 8.86
CA SER A 28 5.83 11.20 7.87
C SER A 28 6.38 10.05 7.01
N TRP A 29 7.64 10.12 6.60
CA TRP A 29 8.34 9.03 5.89
C TRP A 29 8.45 7.77 6.73
N TYR A 30 8.80 7.90 8.01
CA TYR A 30 8.87 6.77 8.94
C TYR A 30 7.51 6.08 9.10
N PHE A 31 6.43 6.86 9.19
CA PHE A 31 5.07 6.32 9.22
C PHE A 31 4.76 5.51 7.95
N LEU A 32 5.04 6.05 6.76
CA LEU A 32 4.83 5.33 5.50
C LEU A 32 5.66 4.05 5.41
N TYR A 33 6.95 4.13 5.78
CA TYR A 33 7.85 2.97 5.80
C TYR A 33 7.30 1.86 6.70
N LYS A 34 6.85 2.23 7.90
CA LYS A 34 6.29 1.25 8.84
C LYS A 34 4.97 0.65 8.34
N MET A 35 4.16 1.44 7.64
CA MET A 35 2.93 0.96 7.01
C MET A 35 3.22 -0.05 5.88
N ASP A 36 4.22 0.21 5.05
CA ASP A 36 4.67 -0.71 3.99
C ASP A 36 5.24 -2.02 4.55
N GLU A 37 6.10 -1.96 5.57
CA GLU A 37 6.58 -3.15 6.29
C GLU A 37 5.42 -3.98 6.85
N ASN A 38 4.49 -3.33 7.56
CA ASN A 38 3.35 -4.02 8.15
C ASN A 38 2.49 -4.72 7.09
N MET A 39 2.33 -4.15 5.88
CA MET A 39 1.58 -4.81 4.81
C MET A 39 2.34 -5.97 4.18
N LYS A 40 3.66 -5.87 4.03
CA LYS A 40 4.50 -6.99 3.56
C LYS A 40 4.44 -8.15 4.54
N ASP A 41 4.57 -7.86 5.84
CA ASP A 41 4.45 -8.89 6.89
C ASP A 41 3.06 -9.57 6.89
N MET A 42 2.00 -8.86 6.52
CA MET A 42 0.66 -9.46 6.36
C MET A 42 0.53 -10.34 5.11
N MET A 43 1.24 -10.01 4.02
CA MET A 43 1.20 -10.77 2.76
C MET A 43 2.15 -11.99 2.78
N ASP A 44 3.30 -11.85 3.43
CA ASP A 44 4.29 -12.92 3.61
C ASP A 44 3.99 -13.79 4.85
N GLY A 45 3.25 -13.25 5.83
CA GLY A 45 2.85 -13.94 7.05
C GLY A 45 1.90 -15.11 6.85
N ASP A 46 1.29 -15.23 5.66
CA ASP A 46 0.55 -16.43 5.26
C ASP A 46 1.49 -17.59 4.84
N MET A 47 2.77 -17.31 4.56
CA MET A 47 3.75 -18.30 4.10
C MET A 47 4.59 -18.91 5.23
N GLN A 48 4.53 -18.35 6.45
CA GLN A 48 5.35 -18.79 7.59
C GLN A 48 4.51 -19.32 8.75
N MET A 49 3.57 -20.22 8.47
CA MET A 49 2.93 -21.05 9.50
C MET A 49 2.99 -22.52 9.12
N ASP A 50 4.07 -23.19 9.55
CA ASP A 50 4.08 -24.59 10.02
C ASP A 50 5.53 -25.03 10.30
N MET A 51 6.17 -24.50 11.35
CA MET A 51 7.46 -25.06 11.83
C MET A 51 7.64 -25.01 13.34
N ASP A 52 6.56 -24.93 14.13
CA ASP A 52 6.63 -25.19 15.56
C ASP A 52 5.29 -25.70 16.08
N MET A 53 5.11 -27.02 16.11
CA MET A 53 4.29 -27.61 17.17
C MET A 53 4.97 -28.88 17.66
N LYS A 54 5.47 -28.76 18.89
CA LYS A 54 6.06 -29.80 19.71
C LYS A 54 5.19 -31.05 19.73
N SER A 55 5.89 -32.18 19.66
CA SER A 55 5.43 -33.50 20.02
C SER A 55 4.79 -33.50 21.40
N ASP A 56 3.54 -33.93 21.50
CA ASP A 56 3.07 -34.67 22.66
C ASP A 56 2.29 -35.88 22.13
N MET A 57 2.84 -37.05 22.42
CA MET A 57 2.19 -38.34 22.25
C MET A 57 0.95 -38.39 23.14
N ASP A 58 -0.14 -38.91 22.60
CA ASP A 58 -0.97 -39.81 23.41
C ASP A 58 -1.42 -40.99 22.54
N MET A 59 -1.14 -42.19 23.05
CA MET A 59 -1.53 -43.45 22.46
C MET A 59 -2.92 -43.82 22.98
N THR A 60 -3.85 -44.10 22.09
CA THR A 60 -4.88 -45.11 22.36
C THR A 60 -5.04 -45.99 21.13
N ALA A 61 -4.94 -47.30 21.35
CA ALA A 61 -5.08 -48.34 20.36
C ALA A 61 -6.57 -48.64 20.14
N ASP A 62 -7.02 -48.77 18.89
CA ASP A 62 -7.69 -50.00 18.43
C ASP A 62 -7.89 -50.07 16.91
N ASN A 63 -7.74 -51.30 16.38
CA ASN A 63 -8.11 -51.84 15.07
C ASN A 63 -7.51 -51.29 13.75
N ALA A 64 -6.59 -52.10 13.21
CA ALA A 64 -6.50 -52.56 11.81
C ALA A 64 -7.04 -51.62 10.71
N SER A 65 -6.29 -50.58 10.40
CA SER A 65 -6.25 -50.01 9.05
C SER A 65 -4.80 -49.62 8.75
N GLU A 66 -4.30 -49.96 7.56
CA GLU A 66 -2.95 -49.61 7.10
C GLU A 66 -2.76 -48.09 6.93
N ILE A 67 -3.77 -47.28 7.25
CA ILE A 67 -3.81 -45.85 7.02
C ILE A 67 -4.19 -45.15 8.32
N ASN A 68 -3.34 -44.25 8.77
CA ASN A 68 -3.58 -43.43 9.96
C ASN A 68 -3.90 -41.99 9.54
N ILE A 69 -4.99 -41.42 10.05
CA ILE A 69 -5.41 -40.05 9.77
C ILE A 69 -5.37 -39.24 11.06
N SER A 70 -4.90 -38.00 10.99
CA SER A 70 -4.78 -37.09 12.13
C SER A 70 -4.98 -35.64 11.68
N ASP A 71 -5.19 -34.73 12.65
CA ASP A 71 -5.36 -33.29 12.43
C ASP A 71 -6.56 -32.89 11.55
N GLU A 72 -7.66 -33.65 11.57
CA GLU A 72 -8.83 -33.42 10.73
C GLU A 72 -9.61 -32.16 11.12
N ARG A 73 -9.62 -31.18 10.22
CA ARG A 73 -10.29 -29.90 10.45
C ARG A 73 -10.84 -29.28 9.18
N ILE A 74 -12.00 -28.64 9.30
CA ILE A 74 -12.61 -27.81 8.26
C ILE A 74 -12.50 -26.35 8.67
N ARG A 75 -12.12 -25.49 7.72
CA ARG A 75 -12.10 -24.05 7.92
C ARG A 75 -13.53 -23.52 8.01
N LEU A 76 -13.85 -22.76 9.06
CA LEU A 76 -15.10 -22.01 9.10
C LEU A 76 -15.00 -20.76 8.20
N MET A 77 -15.93 -20.60 7.25
CA MET A 77 -16.07 -19.40 6.41
C MET A 77 -17.26 -18.53 6.85
N PRO A 78 -17.27 -17.22 6.51
CA PRO A 78 -18.44 -16.37 6.71
C PRO A 78 -19.71 -16.94 6.06
N PRO A 79 -20.92 -16.63 6.59
CA PRO A 79 -22.17 -17.31 6.21
C PRO A 79 -22.54 -17.25 4.72
N ASN A 80 -21.99 -16.31 3.96
CA ASN A 80 -22.35 -16.07 2.56
C ASN A 80 -21.45 -16.80 1.55
N ILE A 81 -20.41 -17.50 2.01
CA ILE A 81 -19.47 -18.24 1.15
C ILE A 81 -19.89 -19.71 1.09
N LYS A 82 -20.16 -20.19 -0.13
CA LYS A 82 -20.65 -21.55 -0.39
C LYS A 82 -19.55 -22.58 -0.64
N MET A 83 -18.33 -22.31 -0.18
CA MET A 83 -17.19 -23.19 -0.34
C MET A 83 -16.23 -23.03 0.84
N THR A 84 -15.54 -24.10 1.22
CA THR A 84 -14.53 -24.10 2.27
C THR A 84 -13.46 -25.16 2.01
N ALA A 85 -12.38 -25.16 2.80
CA ALA A 85 -11.28 -26.11 2.71
C ALA A 85 -11.20 -27.02 3.94
N GLY A 86 -10.90 -28.31 3.71
CA GLY A 86 -10.57 -29.32 4.71
C GLY A 86 -9.08 -29.66 4.71
N TYR A 87 -8.50 -29.81 5.89
CA TYR A 87 -7.09 -30.11 6.13
C TYR A 87 -6.96 -31.31 7.07
N PHE A 88 -5.95 -32.14 6.82
CA PHE A 88 -5.66 -33.33 7.61
C PHE A 88 -4.26 -33.85 7.26
N SER A 89 -3.74 -34.75 8.06
CA SER A 89 -2.53 -35.51 7.76
C SER A 89 -2.89 -36.99 7.63
N ILE A 90 -2.34 -37.65 6.62
CA ILE A 90 -2.55 -39.07 6.35
C ILE A 90 -1.22 -39.80 6.26
N GLU A 91 -1.09 -40.93 6.93
CA GLU A 91 0.10 -41.77 6.93
C GLU A 91 -0.27 -43.16 6.39
N ASN A 92 0.40 -43.56 5.31
CA ASN A 92 0.28 -44.92 4.77
C ASN A 92 1.32 -45.80 5.48
N LYS A 93 0.87 -46.72 6.33
CA LYS A 93 1.68 -47.73 7.02
C LYS A 93 1.77 -49.06 6.26
N GLY A 94 1.14 -49.14 5.08
CA GLY A 94 1.27 -50.27 4.18
C GLY A 94 2.58 -50.22 3.39
N ASP A 95 2.93 -51.35 2.79
CA ASP A 95 4.15 -51.51 1.97
C ASP A 95 3.93 -51.15 0.49
N GLU A 96 2.68 -50.91 0.09
CA GLU A 96 2.32 -50.54 -1.27
C GLU A 96 1.94 -49.05 -1.41
N LYS A 97 2.08 -48.54 -2.63
CA LYS A 97 1.62 -47.19 -2.99
C LYS A 97 0.10 -47.14 -3.06
N LEU A 98 -0.50 -46.12 -2.47
CA LEU A 98 -1.95 -45.89 -2.52
C LEU A 98 -2.26 -44.56 -3.17
N LYS A 99 -3.43 -44.43 -3.78
CA LYS A 99 -3.91 -43.15 -4.33
C LYS A 99 -5.27 -42.82 -3.76
N ILE A 100 -5.45 -41.58 -3.30
CA ILE A 100 -6.78 -41.02 -3.01
C ILE A 100 -7.34 -40.55 -4.34
N ILE A 101 -8.48 -41.10 -4.76
CA ILE A 101 -9.10 -40.80 -6.07
C ILE A 101 -10.27 -39.83 -5.90
N SER A 102 -11.01 -39.94 -4.80
CA SER A 102 -12.12 -39.04 -4.52
C SER A 102 -12.40 -38.94 -3.03
N ALA A 103 -13.15 -37.91 -2.66
CA ALA A 103 -13.69 -37.74 -1.34
C ALA A 103 -15.19 -37.40 -1.44
N SER A 104 -15.95 -37.69 -0.40
CA SER A 104 -17.36 -37.31 -0.31
C SER A 104 -17.77 -36.97 1.12
N SER A 105 -18.88 -36.26 1.29
CA SER A 105 -19.39 -35.87 2.61
C SER A 105 -20.91 -35.71 2.55
N SER A 106 -21.62 -36.11 3.61
CA SER A 106 -23.07 -35.91 3.66
C SER A 106 -23.47 -34.42 3.75
N LEU A 107 -22.61 -33.59 4.35
CA LEU A 107 -22.88 -32.17 4.60
C LEU A 107 -22.63 -31.24 3.40
N PHE A 108 -21.92 -31.71 2.38
CA PHE A 108 -21.54 -30.92 1.21
C PHE A 108 -22.15 -31.50 -0.08
N GLU A 109 -22.30 -30.67 -1.10
CA GLU A 109 -22.74 -31.11 -2.43
C GLU A 109 -21.63 -31.84 -3.17
N ARG A 110 -20.40 -31.34 -3.08
CA ARG A 110 -19.21 -31.94 -3.70
C ARG A 110 -17.98 -31.77 -2.82
N VAL A 111 -17.08 -32.75 -2.92
CA VAL A 111 -15.75 -32.69 -2.32
C VAL A 111 -14.74 -33.02 -3.40
N GLU A 112 -13.77 -32.12 -3.60
CA GLU A 112 -12.77 -32.22 -4.65
C GLU A 112 -11.37 -32.17 -4.06
N LEU A 113 -10.40 -32.83 -4.70
CA LEU A 113 -8.98 -32.76 -4.33
C LEU A 113 -8.35 -31.59 -5.07
N HIS A 114 -7.77 -30.65 -4.35
CA HIS A 114 -7.16 -29.46 -4.94
C HIS A 114 -5.71 -29.30 -4.46
N THR A 115 -4.89 -28.66 -5.30
CA THR A 115 -3.54 -28.22 -4.95
C THR A 115 -3.38 -26.75 -5.31
N MET A 116 -2.39 -26.13 -4.70
CA MET A 116 -1.97 -24.76 -5.02
C MET A 116 -0.60 -24.82 -5.65
N TYR A 117 -0.40 -24.10 -6.76
CA TYR A 117 0.93 -23.88 -7.32
C TYR A 117 1.12 -22.42 -7.70
N LYS A 118 2.38 -22.00 -7.73
CA LYS A 118 2.78 -20.64 -8.07
C LYS A 118 2.93 -20.53 -9.59
N ASP A 119 2.26 -19.56 -10.19
CA ASP A 119 2.39 -19.18 -11.60
C ASP A 119 2.66 -17.67 -11.68
N GLY A 120 3.91 -17.30 -11.92
CA GLY A 120 4.38 -15.92 -11.75
C GLY A 120 4.24 -15.44 -10.30
N ASP A 121 3.56 -14.32 -10.08
CA ASP A 121 3.26 -13.76 -8.76
C ASP A 121 1.89 -14.21 -8.21
N ALA A 122 1.14 -15.03 -8.95
CA ALA A 122 -0.19 -15.51 -8.56
C ALA A 122 -0.13 -16.94 -8.00
N MET A 123 -0.93 -17.19 -6.96
CA MET A 123 -1.19 -18.53 -6.44
C MET A 123 -2.45 -19.09 -7.09
N ILE A 124 -2.31 -20.14 -7.90
CA ILE A 124 -3.42 -20.75 -8.63
C ILE A 124 -3.88 -22.01 -7.91
N MET A 125 -5.20 -22.10 -7.68
CA MET A 125 -5.87 -23.29 -7.20
C MET A 125 -6.23 -24.20 -8.38
N LYS A 126 -5.83 -25.47 -8.32
CA LYS A 126 -6.11 -26.45 -9.37
C LYS A 126 -6.60 -27.77 -8.79
N GLN A 127 -7.70 -28.26 -9.33
CA GLN A 127 -8.21 -29.59 -9.05
C GLN A 127 -7.23 -30.66 -9.56
N VAL A 128 -7.03 -31.72 -8.77
CA VAL A 128 -6.22 -32.88 -9.11
C VAL A 128 -7.09 -34.14 -9.12
N ASP A 129 -6.79 -35.06 -10.04
CA ASP A 129 -7.56 -36.31 -10.19
C ASP A 129 -7.24 -37.33 -9.09
N TYR A 130 -6.03 -37.26 -8.52
CA TYR A 130 -5.63 -38.12 -7.41
C TYR A 130 -4.46 -37.52 -6.60
N VAL A 131 -4.28 -38.01 -5.39
CA VAL A 131 -3.09 -37.76 -4.55
C VAL A 131 -2.39 -39.08 -4.25
N GLU A 132 -1.09 -39.18 -4.56
CA GLU A 132 -0.28 -40.39 -4.32
C GLU A 132 0.28 -40.40 -2.90
N LEU A 133 0.01 -41.49 -2.19
CA LEU A 133 0.53 -41.79 -0.85
C LEU A 133 1.60 -42.87 -0.96
N LEU A 134 2.84 -42.47 -0.71
CA LEU A 134 3.98 -43.39 -0.69
C LEU A 134 3.93 -44.28 0.56
N PRO A 135 4.40 -45.54 0.47
CA PRO A 135 4.43 -46.45 1.61
C PRO A 135 5.33 -45.91 2.72
N ASN A 136 4.93 -46.15 3.96
CA ASN A 136 5.59 -45.68 5.19
C ASN A 136 5.88 -44.17 5.23
N LYS A 137 5.05 -43.36 4.56
CA LYS A 137 5.18 -41.89 4.55
C LYS A 137 3.89 -41.21 4.98
N LYS A 138 4.08 -40.12 5.72
CA LYS A 138 3.05 -39.14 6.06
C LYS A 138 2.94 -38.09 4.96
N PHE A 139 1.73 -37.80 4.53
CA PHE A 139 1.37 -36.77 3.56
C PHE A 139 0.43 -35.77 4.24
N LYS A 140 0.68 -34.47 4.06
CA LYS A 140 -0.04 -33.40 4.75
C LYS A 140 -0.90 -32.60 3.77
N PHE A 141 -2.18 -32.45 4.10
CA PHE A 141 -3.09 -31.50 3.48
C PHE A 141 -3.09 -30.23 4.33
N SER A 142 -2.58 -29.13 3.78
CA SER A 142 -2.33 -27.88 4.49
C SER A 142 -2.75 -26.65 3.68
N PRO A 143 -2.93 -25.48 4.33
CA PRO A 143 -3.05 -24.22 3.61
C PRO A 143 -1.90 -24.04 2.61
N MET A 144 -2.19 -23.45 1.46
CA MET A 144 -1.23 -23.22 0.36
C MET A 144 -0.61 -24.48 -0.26
N GLY A 145 -1.10 -25.68 0.09
CA GLY A 145 -0.70 -26.95 -0.51
C GLY A 145 -1.91 -27.76 -0.98
N TYR A 146 -1.84 -29.08 -0.81
CA TYR A 146 -2.97 -29.96 -1.06
C TYR A 146 -4.06 -29.74 -0.02
N HIS A 147 -5.32 -29.69 -0.45
CA HIS A 147 -6.48 -29.53 0.45
C HIS A 147 -7.73 -30.17 -0.16
N LEU A 148 -8.71 -30.47 0.69
CA LEU A 148 -10.05 -30.86 0.24
C LEU A 148 -10.88 -29.61 0.02
N MET A 149 -11.35 -29.41 -1.20
CA MET A 149 -12.28 -28.34 -1.51
C MET A 149 -13.71 -28.83 -1.30
N LEU A 150 -14.40 -28.25 -0.32
CA LEU A 150 -15.74 -28.62 0.13
C LEU A 150 -16.73 -27.59 -0.39
N ILE A 151 -17.61 -27.98 -1.31
CA ILE A 151 -18.48 -27.07 -2.06
C ILE A 151 -19.95 -27.34 -1.72
N GLY A 152 -20.71 -26.26 -1.56
CA GLY A 152 -22.16 -26.31 -1.35
C GLY A 152 -22.54 -26.93 0.00
N PRO A 153 -22.23 -26.28 1.14
CA PRO A 153 -22.70 -26.76 2.43
C PRO A 153 -24.23 -26.75 2.46
N LYS A 154 -24.85 -27.91 2.72
CA LYS A 154 -26.32 -28.08 2.75
C LYS A 154 -26.98 -27.38 3.94
N LYS A 155 -26.18 -27.03 4.96
CA LYS A 155 -26.57 -26.28 6.16
C LYS A 155 -25.49 -25.27 6.48
N ALA A 156 -25.86 -24.15 7.11
CA ALA A 156 -24.88 -23.17 7.58
C ALA A 156 -24.00 -23.80 8.66
N LEU A 157 -22.68 -23.84 8.40
CA LEU A 157 -21.69 -24.41 9.32
C LEU A 157 -21.47 -23.47 10.52
N LYS A 158 -21.32 -24.06 11.70
CA LYS A 158 -20.92 -23.38 12.94
C LYS A 158 -19.62 -23.95 13.46
N GLU A 159 -18.92 -23.15 14.27
CA GLU A 159 -17.75 -23.63 14.98
C GLU A 159 -18.12 -24.80 15.92
N GLY A 160 -17.34 -25.87 15.86
CA GLY A 160 -17.58 -27.11 16.59
C GLY A 160 -18.47 -28.13 15.88
N ASP A 161 -19.09 -27.78 14.73
CA ASP A 161 -19.81 -28.75 13.92
C ASP A 161 -18.87 -29.86 13.42
N VAL A 162 -19.39 -31.07 13.22
CA VAL A 162 -18.63 -32.22 12.73
C VAL A 162 -19.15 -32.61 11.36
N ALA A 163 -18.27 -32.71 10.38
CA ALA A 163 -18.57 -33.20 9.04
C ALA A 163 -17.96 -34.59 8.85
N ASP A 164 -18.77 -35.52 8.39
CA ASP A 164 -18.33 -36.82 7.91
C ASP A 164 -17.62 -36.65 6.56
N VAL A 165 -16.41 -37.19 6.41
CA VAL A 165 -15.68 -37.22 5.14
C VAL A 165 -15.26 -38.65 4.85
N GLU A 166 -15.68 -39.15 3.70
CA GLU A 166 -15.31 -40.47 3.19
C GLU A 166 -14.24 -40.32 2.10
N LEU A 167 -13.07 -40.92 2.30
CA LEU A 167 -11.97 -40.94 1.35
C LEU A 167 -11.94 -42.28 0.60
N ASN A 168 -11.98 -42.22 -0.73
CA ASN A 168 -11.97 -43.39 -1.61
C ASN A 168 -10.57 -43.59 -2.20
N PHE A 169 -10.02 -44.79 -2.01
CA PHE A 169 -8.68 -45.15 -2.46
C PHE A 169 -8.70 -46.03 -3.70
N SER A 170 -7.56 -46.10 -4.42
CA SER A 170 -7.39 -46.89 -5.64
C SER A 170 -7.55 -48.40 -5.47
N ASN A 171 -7.39 -48.91 -4.24
CA ASN A 171 -7.61 -50.32 -3.91
C ASN A 171 -9.09 -50.63 -3.59
N SER A 172 -10.01 -49.71 -3.91
CA SER A 172 -11.45 -49.79 -3.56
C SER A 172 -11.75 -49.73 -2.06
N THR A 173 -10.74 -49.45 -1.21
CA THR A 173 -10.95 -49.19 0.21
C THR A 173 -11.55 -47.81 0.41
N THR A 174 -12.48 -47.68 1.36
CA THR A 174 -13.08 -46.41 1.76
C THR A 174 -12.84 -46.19 3.24
N ILE A 175 -12.33 -45.01 3.61
CA ILE A 175 -12.11 -44.64 5.02
C ILE A 175 -13.00 -43.46 5.35
N LYS A 176 -13.79 -43.61 6.42
CA LYS A 176 -14.63 -42.54 6.96
C LYS A 176 -13.90 -41.88 8.13
N THR A 177 -13.80 -40.57 8.11
CA THR A 177 -13.24 -39.77 9.20
C THR A 177 -14.11 -38.54 9.45
N ASN A 178 -14.03 -38.01 10.67
CA ASN A 178 -14.84 -36.90 11.14
C ASN A 178 -14.00 -35.64 11.25
N PHE A 179 -14.31 -34.64 10.44
CA PHE A 179 -13.63 -33.36 10.45
C PHE A 179 -14.39 -32.39 11.36
N VAL A 180 -13.66 -31.75 12.29
CA VAL A 180 -14.25 -30.72 13.15
C VAL A 180 -14.13 -29.36 12.46
N VAL A 181 -15.26 -28.66 12.32
CA VAL A 181 -15.30 -27.27 11.85
C VAL A 181 -14.69 -26.39 12.92
N LYS A 182 -13.53 -25.83 12.63
CA LYS A 182 -12.87 -24.88 13.52
C LYS A 182 -12.82 -23.54 12.83
N LYS A 183 -13.07 -22.48 13.60
CA LYS A 183 -12.57 -21.18 13.17
C LYS A 183 -11.06 -21.34 13.12
N ILE A 184 -10.48 -21.29 11.92
CA ILE A 184 -9.05 -21.06 11.84
C ILE A 184 -8.89 -19.68 12.42
N SER A 185 -8.53 -19.64 13.71
CA SER A 185 -7.88 -18.49 14.28
C SER A 185 -6.68 -18.31 13.38
N VAL A 186 -6.77 -17.37 12.45
CA VAL A 186 -5.59 -16.58 12.08
C VAL A 186 -5.04 -16.24 13.44
N MET A 187 -3.94 -16.93 13.80
CA MET A 187 -3.28 -16.81 15.10
C MET A 187 -3.36 -15.34 15.45
N LYS A 188 -4.00 -15.00 16.59
CA LYS A 188 -4.21 -13.61 17.02
C LYS A 188 -2.98 -12.85 16.58
N MET A 189 -3.08 -12.07 15.50
CA MET A 189 -2.07 -11.08 15.25
C MET A 189 -2.15 -10.27 16.53
N ASN A 190 -1.09 -10.32 17.33
CA ASN A 190 -0.92 -9.35 18.38
C ASN A 190 -0.84 -8.02 17.62
N MET A 191 -2.00 -7.41 17.34
CA MET A 191 -2.20 -6.00 17.00
C MET A 191 -1.82 -5.13 18.21
N GLN A 192 -0.74 -5.51 18.89
CA GLN A 192 -0.26 -4.94 20.12
C GLN A 192 1.26 -5.02 20.11
N LYS A 193 1.85 -4.47 19.05
CA LYS A 193 3.24 -4.01 19.07
C LYS A 193 3.49 -2.90 18.04
N THR A 194 2.57 -1.96 17.94
CA THR A 194 2.85 -0.65 17.36
C THR A 194 2.25 0.42 18.26
N TRP A 195 3.01 1.48 18.51
CA TRP A 195 2.55 2.70 19.21
C TRP A 195 1.56 3.55 18.38
N LEU A 196 1.21 3.08 17.18
CA LEU A 196 0.30 3.74 16.26
C LEU A 196 -1.09 3.15 16.51
N PRO A 197 -2.15 3.97 16.60
CA PRO A 197 -3.51 3.44 16.66
C PRO A 197 -3.74 2.50 15.47
N ASP A 198 -4.54 1.44 15.68
CA ASP A 198 -4.96 0.42 14.71
C ASP A 198 -5.42 1.03 13.37
N THR A 199 -4.45 1.43 12.56
CA THR A 199 -4.61 1.99 11.22
C THR A 199 -4.18 0.94 10.21
N GLY A 200 -4.32 -0.35 10.58
CA GLY A 200 -4.28 -1.53 9.71
C GLY A 200 -5.45 -1.55 8.74
N TRP A 201 -5.69 -0.41 8.09
CA TRP A 201 -6.62 -0.28 7.01
C TRP A 201 -5.96 -0.88 5.78
N MET A 202 -6.37 -2.08 5.45
CA MET A 202 -6.29 -2.58 4.08
C MET A 202 -7.53 -2.08 3.32
N PRO A 203 -7.37 -1.65 2.06
CA PRO A 203 -8.52 -1.37 1.23
C PRO A 203 -9.42 -2.61 1.18
N PRO A 204 -10.74 -2.47 1.35
CA PRO A 204 -11.64 -3.60 1.38
C PRO A 204 -11.56 -4.37 0.07
N MET A 205 -11.23 -5.67 0.14
CA MET A 205 -11.23 -6.58 -1.02
C MET A 205 -12.65 -6.90 -1.54
N SER A 206 -13.68 -6.38 -0.87
CA SER A 206 -15.08 -6.44 -1.30
C SER A 206 -15.54 -5.07 -1.80
N ASN A 207 -16.41 -5.03 -2.81
CA ASN A 207 -17.01 -3.79 -3.38
C ASN A 207 -17.91 -3.00 -2.40
N ILE A 208 -17.83 -3.26 -1.10
CA ILE A 208 -18.59 -2.57 -0.05
C ILE A 208 -17.63 -1.56 0.60
N TRP A 209 -17.60 -0.35 0.05
CA TRP A 209 -16.81 0.75 0.58
C TRP A 209 -17.62 1.53 1.61
N SER A 210 -17.07 1.70 2.80
CA SER A 210 -17.61 2.53 3.87
C SER A 210 -17.02 3.94 3.86
N LEU A 211 -17.68 4.90 4.53
CA LEU A 211 -17.12 6.25 4.72
C LEU A 211 -15.81 6.23 5.52
N ASN A 212 -15.59 5.21 6.34
CA ASN A 212 -14.35 5.04 7.09
C ASN A 212 -13.16 4.72 6.17
N ASP A 213 -13.38 3.93 5.13
CA ASP A 213 -12.37 3.58 4.13
C ASP A 213 -11.91 4.81 3.35
N PHE A 214 -12.85 5.68 3.00
CA PHE A 214 -12.53 6.97 2.38
C PHE A 214 -11.68 7.86 3.29
N TYR A 215 -12.01 7.94 4.58
CA TYR A 215 -11.27 8.74 5.54
C TYR A 215 -9.82 8.24 5.71
N GLN A 216 -9.63 6.93 5.74
CA GLN A 216 -8.30 6.31 5.86
C GLN A 216 -7.47 6.51 4.58
N LEU A 217 -8.09 6.35 3.40
CA LEU A 217 -7.48 6.70 2.11
C LEU A 217 -7.01 8.16 2.10
N PHE A 218 -7.87 9.08 2.54
CA PHE A 218 -7.55 10.50 2.61
C PHE A 218 -6.39 10.81 3.55
N ILE A 219 -6.38 10.25 4.77
CA ILE A 219 -5.28 10.42 5.72
C ILE A 219 -3.96 9.93 5.12
N MET A 220 -3.97 8.76 4.49
CA MET A 220 -2.78 8.19 3.87
C MET A 220 -2.20 9.15 2.81
N TRP A 221 -3.05 9.66 1.90
CA TRP A 221 -2.61 10.65 0.92
C TRP A 221 -2.12 11.95 1.54
N ALA A 222 -2.76 12.43 2.60
CA ALA A 222 -2.34 13.63 3.30
C ALA A 222 -0.94 13.46 3.91
N ILE A 223 -0.71 12.37 4.66
CA ILE A 223 0.59 12.07 5.26
C ILE A 223 1.66 11.92 4.19
N MET A 224 1.36 11.23 3.09
CA MET A 224 2.31 11.04 2.00
C MET A 224 2.69 12.36 1.32
N MET A 225 1.71 13.20 1.00
CA MET A 225 2.00 14.50 0.40
C MET A 225 2.84 15.37 1.33
N ILE A 226 2.54 15.37 2.63
CA ILE A 226 3.32 16.08 3.63
C ILE A 226 4.76 15.54 3.68
N ALA A 227 4.94 14.21 3.67
CA ALA A 227 6.24 13.54 3.71
C ALA A 227 7.16 13.98 2.57
N MET A 228 6.65 13.96 1.33
CA MET A 228 7.45 14.20 0.13
C MET A 228 7.61 15.68 -0.18
N MET A 229 6.58 16.50 0.09
CA MET A 229 6.52 17.87 -0.40
C MET A 229 6.96 18.90 0.63
N SER A 230 7.02 18.55 1.92
CA SER A 230 7.52 19.44 2.98
C SER A 230 8.93 19.98 2.69
N PRO A 231 9.94 19.19 2.25
CA PRO A 231 11.27 19.73 1.97
C PRO A 231 11.30 20.78 0.85
N SER A 232 10.36 20.72 -0.10
CA SER A 232 10.40 21.57 -1.29
C SER A 232 10.08 23.05 -1.04
N ILE A 233 9.43 23.38 0.07
CA ILE A 233 9.08 24.77 0.44
C ILE A 233 10.21 25.49 1.19
N LEU A 234 11.30 24.78 1.51
CA LEU A 234 12.37 25.27 2.38
C LEU A 234 12.91 26.65 1.97
N GLY A 235 13.14 26.86 0.67
CA GLY A 235 13.62 28.15 0.14
C GLY A 235 12.68 29.31 0.47
N SER A 236 11.37 29.13 0.24
CA SER A 236 10.35 30.15 0.50
C SER A 236 10.15 30.42 1.99
N VAL A 237 10.21 29.38 2.83
CA VAL A 237 10.09 29.53 4.29
C VAL A 237 11.30 30.28 4.86
N LEU A 238 12.51 29.96 4.42
CA LEU A 238 13.73 30.66 4.84
C LEU A 238 13.70 32.13 4.41
N MET A 239 13.25 32.40 3.18
CA MET A 239 13.11 33.78 2.71
C MET A 239 12.05 34.55 3.50
N TYR A 240 10.89 33.94 3.79
CA TYR A 240 9.86 34.53 4.64
C TYR A 240 10.41 34.83 6.04
N ALA A 241 11.11 33.86 6.66
CA ALA A 241 11.75 34.04 7.97
C ALA A 241 12.78 35.18 7.96
N LYS A 242 13.53 35.35 6.87
CA LYS A 242 14.50 36.44 6.71
C LYS A 242 13.82 37.81 6.70
N VAL A 243 12.75 37.97 5.90
CA VAL A 243 11.98 39.23 5.85
C VAL A 243 11.31 39.50 7.20
N ASN A 244 10.76 38.47 7.84
CA ASN A 244 10.10 38.58 9.13
C ASN A 244 11.08 39.01 10.24
N LYS A 245 12.32 38.49 10.24
CA LYS A 245 13.40 38.94 11.13
C LYS A 245 13.74 40.41 10.88
N ALA A 246 13.88 40.82 9.62
CA ALA A 246 14.14 42.22 9.26
C ALA A 246 12.99 43.17 9.70
N LYS A 247 11.74 42.69 9.71
CA LYS A 247 10.59 43.43 10.26
C LYS A 247 10.65 43.55 11.78
N MET A 248 10.96 42.44 12.46
CA MET A 248 11.10 42.39 13.92
C MET A 248 12.20 43.35 14.41
N GLU A 249 13.36 43.39 13.73
CA GLU A 249 14.46 44.33 14.03
C GLU A 249 14.06 45.80 13.84
N LYS A 250 13.05 46.08 13.03
CA LYS A 250 12.52 47.43 12.78
C LYS A 250 11.29 47.77 13.63
N GLY A 251 10.88 46.90 14.56
CA GLY A 251 9.68 47.09 15.38
C GLY A 251 8.37 47.07 14.57
N LEU A 252 8.38 46.52 13.36
CA LEU A 252 7.18 46.35 12.54
C LEU A 252 6.41 45.10 12.98
N GLN A 253 5.13 45.04 12.63
CA GLN A 253 4.32 43.83 12.81
C GLN A 253 4.98 42.65 12.09
N TYR A 254 5.18 41.57 12.82
CA TYR A 254 5.77 40.33 12.33
C TYR A 254 4.80 39.17 12.64
N THR A 255 4.85 38.12 11.82
CA THR A 255 3.95 36.97 11.96
C THR A 255 4.78 35.70 12.01
N PRO A 256 4.52 34.76 12.95
CA PRO A 256 5.31 33.54 13.06
C PRO A 256 5.42 32.77 11.74
N THR A 257 6.64 32.34 11.39
CA THR A 257 6.95 31.64 10.14
C THR A 257 6.15 30.35 9.96
N PHE A 258 5.78 29.67 11.04
CA PHE A 258 5.00 28.43 10.96
C PHE A 258 3.60 28.64 10.35
N ILE A 259 3.01 29.84 10.46
CA ILE A 259 1.69 30.13 9.88
C ILE A 259 1.75 30.14 8.35
N PHE A 260 2.83 30.69 7.79
CA PHE A 260 3.11 30.60 6.36
C PHE A 260 3.28 29.13 5.91
N TYR A 261 4.04 28.35 6.68
CA TYR A 261 4.22 26.92 6.40
C TYR A 261 2.92 26.10 6.51
N LEU A 262 2.05 26.40 7.47
CA LEU A 262 0.72 25.77 7.58
C LEU A 262 -0.14 26.03 6.34
N GLY A 263 -0.09 27.24 5.77
CA GLY A 263 -0.81 27.55 4.54
C GLY A 263 -0.40 26.64 3.38
N TYR A 264 0.89 26.34 3.28
CA TYR A 264 1.40 25.41 2.28
C TYR A 264 0.95 23.97 2.51
N LEU A 265 0.98 23.49 3.77
CA LEU A 265 0.49 22.15 4.10
C LEU A 265 -1.01 22.01 3.80
N LEU A 266 -1.81 23.06 4.06
CA LEU A 266 -3.23 23.06 3.73
C LEU A 266 -3.49 22.89 2.23
N ALA A 267 -2.66 23.48 1.35
CA ALA A 267 -2.80 23.26 -0.09
C ALA A 267 -2.62 21.78 -0.47
N TRP A 268 -1.66 21.10 0.16
CA TRP A 268 -1.44 19.66 -0.05
C TRP A 268 -2.54 18.80 0.54
N VAL A 269 -3.09 19.16 1.71
CA VAL A 269 -4.26 18.47 2.27
C VAL A 269 -5.49 18.61 1.36
N ILE A 270 -5.71 19.79 0.77
CA ILE A 270 -6.78 20.02 -0.22
C ILE A 270 -6.56 19.16 -1.47
N PHE A 271 -5.31 19.07 -1.96
CA PHE A 271 -4.97 18.19 -3.07
C PHE A 271 -5.21 16.71 -2.74
N SER A 272 -4.81 16.27 -1.54
CA SER A 272 -5.03 14.91 -1.05
C SER A 272 -6.53 14.56 -1.00
N LEU A 273 -7.39 15.51 -0.62
CA LEU A 273 -8.83 15.32 -0.68
C LEU A 273 -9.30 15.10 -2.13
N GLY A 274 -8.83 15.94 -3.06
CA GLY A 274 -9.18 15.83 -4.47
C GLY A 274 -8.75 14.50 -5.10
N ILE A 275 -7.52 14.05 -4.84
CA ILE A 275 -7.04 12.78 -5.39
C ILE A 275 -7.75 11.57 -4.75
N SER A 276 -8.07 11.62 -3.45
CA SER A 276 -8.86 10.56 -2.79
C SER A 276 -10.29 10.48 -3.33
N LEU A 277 -10.92 11.61 -3.67
CA LEU A 277 -12.24 11.63 -4.32
C LEU A 277 -12.21 11.01 -5.73
N ILE A 278 -11.09 11.17 -6.45
CA ILE A 278 -10.89 10.53 -7.77
C ILE A 278 -10.57 9.04 -7.60
N GLN A 279 -9.77 8.68 -6.61
CA GLN A 279 -9.30 7.32 -6.40
C GLN A 279 -10.38 6.40 -5.84
N TYR A 280 -11.26 6.91 -4.98
CA TYR A 280 -12.35 6.15 -4.37
C TYR A 280 -13.23 5.40 -5.41
N PRO A 281 -13.80 6.04 -6.45
CA PRO A 281 -14.62 5.32 -7.45
C PRO A 281 -13.81 4.34 -8.30
N LEU A 282 -12.55 4.65 -8.62
CA LEU A 282 -11.65 3.75 -9.36
C LEU A 282 -11.42 2.42 -8.60
N GLN A 283 -11.51 2.46 -7.27
CA GLN A 283 -11.37 1.31 -6.40
C GLN A 283 -12.65 0.47 -6.30
N VAL A 284 -13.82 1.11 -6.35
CA VAL A 284 -15.13 0.43 -6.36
C VAL A 284 -15.31 -0.44 -7.61
N GLU A 285 -14.74 -0.01 -8.74
CA GLU A 285 -14.77 -0.78 -10.00
C GLU A 285 -13.71 -1.89 -10.08
N ALA A 286 -12.97 -2.16 -9.00
CA ALA A 286 -11.89 -3.15 -8.95
C ALA A 286 -10.80 -2.93 -10.01
N LEU A 287 -10.58 -1.69 -10.45
CA LEU A 287 -9.51 -1.32 -11.40
C LEU A 287 -8.15 -1.16 -10.71
N MET A 288 -8.05 -1.37 -9.39
CA MET A 288 -6.83 -1.25 -8.61
C MET A 288 -6.58 -2.49 -7.74
N ASN A 289 -5.31 -2.90 -7.67
CA ASN A 289 -4.83 -4.00 -6.83
C ASN A 289 -4.85 -3.63 -5.34
N PRO A 290 -4.72 -4.62 -4.42
CA PRO A 290 -4.60 -4.38 -2.98
C PRO A 290 -3.46 -3.43 -2.57
N MET A 291 -2.42 -3.30 -3.40
CA MET A 291 -1.34 -2.31 -3.24
C MET A 291 -1.69 -0.89 -3.77
N LEU A 292 -2.97 -0.64 -4.09
CA LEU A 292 -3.48 0.60 -4.70
C LEU A 292 -2.81 0.96 -6.04
N ALA A 293 -2.35 -0.04 -6.78
CA ALA A 293 -1.80 0.12 -8.13
C ALA A 293 -2.86 -0.22 -9.19
N SER A 294 -2.90 0.52 -10.30
CA SER A 294 -3.84 0.27 -11.39
C SER A 294 -3.64 -1.11 -12.02
N ILE A 295 -4.72 -1.89 -12.12
CA ILE A 295 -4.82 -3.18 -12.84
C ILE A 295 -5.07 -2.94 -14.33
N SER A 296 -5.82 -1.89 -14.67
CA SER A 296 -6.15 -1.57 -16.05
C SER A 296 -4.96 -0.95 -16.77
N GLN A 297 -4.46 -1.66 -17.78
CA GLN A 297 -3.40 -1.16 -18.67
C GLN A 297 -3.82 0.13 -19.39
N THR A 298 -5.10 0.26 -19.77
CA THR A 298 -5.63 1.45 -20.44
C THR A 298 -5.62 2.67 -19.50
N LEU A 299 -6.06 2.51 -18.25
CA LEU A 299 -6.01 3.59 -17.27
C LEU A 299 -4.57 4.03 -17.00
N SER A 300 -3.67 3.06 -16.82
CA SER A 300 -2.24 3.29 -16.63
C SER A 300 -1.62 4.05 -17.80
N ALA A 301 -1.90 3.63 -19.03
CA ALA A 301 -1.42 4.30 -20.24
C ALA A 301 -1.90 5.74 -20.34
N VAL A 302 -3.21 5.99 -20.12
CA VAL A 302 -3.80 7.32 -20.21
C VAL A 302 -3.20 8.25 -19.16
N VAL A 303 -3.10 7.82 -17.91
CA VAL A 303 -2.52 8.65 -16.83
C VAL A 303 -1.06 8.98 -17.12
N LEU A 304 -0.25 8.01 -17.56
CA LEU A 304 1.17 8.21 -17.88
C LEU A 304 1.38 9.13 -19.08
N ILE A 305 0.61 8.95 -20.16
CA ILE A 305 0.70 9.79 -21.36
C ILE A 305 0.27 11.22 -21.03
N ILE A 306 -0.83 11.42 -20.31
CA ILE A 306 -1.27 12.76 -19.89
C ILE A 306 -0.21 13.40 -18.98
N ALA A 307 0.32 12.65 -18.02
CA ALA A 307 1.37 13.15 -17.13
C ALA A 307 2.63 13.54 -17.90
N GLY A 308 3.02 12.77 -18.91
CA GLY A 308 4.13 13.06 -19.78
C GLY A 308 3.88 14.28 -20.67
N ILE A 309 2.69 14.41 -21.28
CA ILE A 309 2.30 15.61 -22.06
C ILE A 309 2.33 16.85 -21.17
N TYR A 310 1.84 16.74 -19.93
CA TYR A 310 1.83 17.85 -18.98
C TYR A 310 3.22 18.42 -18.71
N GLN A 311 4.27 17.59 -18.72
CA GLN A 311 5.65 18.04 -18.56
C GLN A 311 6.06 19.09 -19.59
N PHE A 312 5.54 19.01 -20.81
CA PHE A 312 5.86 19.93 -21.89
C PHE A 312 5.00 21.21 -21.88
N THR A 313 4.01 21.30 -20.98
CA THR A 313 3.06 22.41 -21.02
C THR A 313 3.68 23.72 -20.51
N PRO A 314 3.38 24.86 -21.16
CA PRO A 314 3.82 26.17 -20.68
C PRO A 314 3.23 26.51 -19.30
N TYR A 315 2.08 25.91 -18.97
CA TYR A 315 1.46 26.02 -17.65
C TYR A 315 2.36 25.48 -16.54
N LYS A 316 2.94 24.29 -16.72
CA LYS A 316 3.88 23.72 -15.75
C LYS A 316 5.08 24.66 -15.56
N TYR A 317 5.67 25.13 -16.65
CA TYR A 317 6.83 26.03 -16.62
C TYR A 317 6.54 27.32 -15.85
N ALA A 318 5.43 28.00 -16.16
CA ALA A 318 5.02 29.23 -15.48
C ALA A 318 4.81 29.01 -13.98
N CYS A 319 4.24 27.85 -13.62
CA CYS A 319 3.98 27.47 -12.24
C CYS A 319 5.26 27.15 -11.46
N LEU A 320 6.18 26.42 -12.10
CA LEU A 320 7.46 26.02 -11.53
C LEU A 320 8.37 27.23 -11.28
N ASN A 321 8.40 28.19 -12.20
CA ASN A 321 9.15 29.43 -12.02
C ASN A 321 8.68 30.19 -10.76
N LYS A 322 7.37 30.27 -10.54
CA LYS A 322 6.81 30.86 -9.32
C LYS A 322 7.10 30.04 -8.05
N CYS A 323 7.00 28.71 -8.11
CA CYS A 323 7.30 27.84 -6.96
C CYS A 323 8.81 27.88 -6.57
N ARG A 324 9.71 28.13 -7.53
CA ARG A 324 11.18 28.23 -7.32
C ARG A 324 11.68 29.61 -6.91
N THR A 325 10.95 30.68 -7.19
CA THR A 325 11.41 32.07 -6.98
C THR A 325 10.79 32.67 -5.72
N PRO A 326 11.33 32.41 -4.51
CA PRO A 326 10.72 32.84 -3.25
C PRO A 326 10.59 34.36 -3.14
N LEU A 327 11.50 35.09 -3.79
CA LEU A 327 11.50 36.55 -3.82
C LEU A 327 10.31 37.12 -4.59
N SER A 328 9.88 36.48 -5.69
CA SER A 328 8.78 36.99 -6.52
C SER A 328 7.46 36.99 -5.73
N LEU A 329 7.19 35.90 -5.00
CA LEU A 329 6.02 35.73 -4.16
C LEU A 329 5.98 36.77 -3.03
N ILE A 330 7.11 36.98 -2.36
CA ILE A 330 7.23 37.91 -1.24
C ILE A 330 7.13 39.36 -1.72
N MET A 331 7.75 39.73 -2.83
CA MET A 331 7.69 41.11 -3.32
C MET A 331 6.33 41.47 -3.93
N ALA A 332 5.68 40.53 -4.63
CA ALA A 332 4.41 40.80 -5.31
C ALA A 332 3.18 40.63 -4.42
N GLN A 333 3.24 39.76 -3.40
CA GLN A 333 2.06 39.35 -2.62
C GLN A 333 2.23 39.47 -1.11
N TRP A 334 3.16 40.30 -0.60
CA TRP A 334 3.29 40.46 0.85
C TRP A 334 1.96 40.94 1.48
N LYS A 335 1.43 40.15 2.41
CA LYS A 335 0.26 40.50 3.20
C LYS A 335 0.60 40.36 4.68
N ASP A 336 0.41 41.42 5.44
CA ASP A 336 0.65 41.42 6.89
C ASP A 336 -0.45 40.67 7.66
N GLY A 337 -0.09 40.25 8.88
CA GLY A 337 -0.96 39.49 9.79
C GLY A 337 -1.03 37.99 9.49
N SER A 338 -1.59 37.25 10.45
CA SER A 338 -1.70 35.77 10.39
C SER A 338 -2.44 35.28 9.16
N TRP A 339 -3.53 35.95 8.78
CA TRP A 339 -4.29 35.60 7.57
C TRP A 339 -3.51 35.87 6.28
N GLY A 340 -2.75 36.98 6.26
CA GLY A 340 -1.85 37.31 5.15
C GLY A 340 -0.79 36.24 4.95
N ALA A 341 -0.11 35.86 6.03
CA ALA A 341 0.90 34.79 6.03
C ALA A 341 0.33 33.44 5.58
N LEU A 342 -0.84 33.04 6.11
CA LEU A 342 -1.50 31.80 5.73
C LEU A 342 -1.87 31.79 4.24
N ASN A 343 -2.46 32.87 3.74
CA ASN A 343 -2.85 32.99 2.33
C ASN A 343 -1.64 33.04 1.39
N MET A 344 -0.54 33.65 1.80
CA MET A 344 0.73 33.60 1.05
C MET A 344 1.28 32.18 0.98
N GLY A 345 1.26 31.45 2.09
CA GLY A 345 1.65 30.04 2.15
C GLY A 345 0.77 29.15 1.27
N LEU A 346 -0.54 29.37 1.31
CA LEU A 346 -1.54 28.66 0.52
C LEU A 346 -1.38 28.93 -0.99
N SER A 347 -1.17 30.19 -1.37
CA SER A 347 -0.87 30.60 -2.76
C SER A 347 0.38 29.87 -3.27
N ASN A 348 1.48 29.88 -2.49
CA ASN A 348 2.69 29.14 -2.82
C ASN A 348 2.44 27.62 -2.94
N GLY A 349 1.65 27.07 -2.00
CA GLY A 349 1.23 25.67 -2.01
C GLY A 349 0.50 25.30 -3.29
N PHE A 350 -0.49 26.09 -3.72
CA PHE A 350 -1.22 25.83 -4.97
C PHE A 350 -0.31 25.89 -6.20
N TYR A 351 0.63 26.84 -6.29
CA TYR A 351 1.62 26.80 -7.38
C TYR A 351 2.46 25.51 -7.33
N CYS A 352 2.85 25.07 -6.16
CA CYS A 352 3.63 23.84 -6.03
C CYS A 352 2.81 22.55 -6.28
N VAL A 353 1.50 22.57 -6.04
CA VAL A 353 0.56 21.51 -6.43
C VAL A 353 0.39 21.50 -7.94
N PHE A 354 0.03 22.64 -8.55
CA PHE A 354 -0.19 22.71 -10.00
C PHE A 354 1.05 22.32 -10.80
N CYS A 355 2.28 22.65 -10.36
CA CYS A 355 3.47 22.21 -11.11
C CYS A 355 3.75 20.70 -11.02
N CYS A 356 3.24 19.99 -10.01
CA CYS A 356 3.62 18.59 -9.71
C CYS A 356 2.44 17.60 -9.67
N TRP A 357 1.19 18.05 -9.76
CA TRP A 357 0.02 17.19 -9.54
C TRP A 357 -0.06 15.99 -10.47
N PHE A 358 0.29 16.13 -11.75
CA PHE A 358 0.32 14.99 -12.68
C PHE A 358 1.45 14.00 -12.38
N LEU A 359 2.58 14.45 -11.83
CA LEU A 359 3.61 13.53 -11.32
C LEU A 359 3.11 12.79 -10.09
N MET A 360 2.33 13.45 -9.24
CA MET A 360 1.70 12.78 -8.10
C MET A 360 0.63 11.77 -8.57
N ALA A 361 -0.09 12.05 -9.66
CA ALA A 361 -1.05 11.13 -10.25
C ALA A 361 -0.40 9.84 -10.78
N VAL A 362 0.89 9.85 -11.15
CA VAL A 362 1.64 8.64 -11.53
C VAL A 362 1.67 7.61 -10.40
N LEU A 363 1.56 8.03 -9.12
CA LEU A 363 1.47 7.11 -7.99
C LEU A 363 0.21 6.23 -8.02
N LEU A 364 -0.86 6.66 -8.71
CA LEU A 364 -2.03 5.80 -8.96
C LEU A 364 -1.70 4.62 -9.89
N VAL A 365 -0.72 4.80 -10.78
CA VAL A 365 -0.27 3.76 -11.73
C VAL A 365 0.74 2.85 -11.07
N ALA A 366 1.80 3.44 -10.50
CA ALA A 366 2.91 2.68 -9.90
C ALA A 366 2.55 2.02 -8.55
N GLY A 367 1.46 2.47 -7.93
CA GLY A 367 1.07 2.09 -6.58
C GLY A 367 1.67 3.05 -5.55
N VAL A 368 0.80 3.58 -4.69
CA VAL A 368 1.15 4.49 -3.59
C VAL A 368 2.13 3.85 -2.61
N MET A 369 2.12 2.53 -2.54
CA MET A 369 2.98 1.73 -1.67
C MET A 369 4.33 1.36 -2.25
N ASN A 370 4.59 1.65 -3.52
CA ASN A 370 5.88 1.33 -4.11
C ASN A 370 6.93 2.34 -3.63
N MET A 371 7.59 2.01 -2.51
CA MET A 371 8.59 2.87 -1.87
C MET A 371 9.69 3.33 -2.82
N THR A 372 10.10 2.47 -3.77
CA THR A 372 11.10 2.83 -4.77
C THR A 372 10.61 3.98 -5.65
N PHE A 373 9.38 3.90 -6.15
CA PHE A 373 8.80 4.97 -6.98
C PHE A 373 8.56 6.26 -6.19
N VAL A 374 8.07 6.16 -4.95
CA VAL A 374 7.86 7.31 -4.07
C VAL A 374 9.19 8.03 -3.81
N VAL A 375 10.27 7.30 -3.51
CA VAL A 375 11.60 7.89 -3.31
C VAL A 375 12.10 8.56 -4.59
N ILE A 376 12.02 7.89 -5.74
CA ILE A 376 12.46 8.42 -7.03
C ILE A 376 11.71 9.72 -7.37
N LEU A 377 10.37 9.72 -7.23
CA LEU A 377 9.56 10.91 -7.49
C LEU A 377 9.86 12.04 -6.51
N THR A 378 10.12 11.74 -5.24
CA THR A 378 10.51 12.74 -4.23
C THR A 378 11.83 13.39 -4.59
N LEU A 379 12.84 12.58 -4.92
CA LEU A 379 14.15 13.08 -5.34
C LEU A 379 14.02 13.90 -6.62
N PHE A 380 13.23 13.44 -7.58
CA PHE A 380 12.97 14.16 -8.82
C PHE A 380 12.36 15.53 -8.54
N VAL A 381 11.29 15.61 -7.74
CA VAL A 381 10.64 16.89 -7.38
C VAL A 381 11.56 17.80 -6.57
N LEU A 382 12.39 17.24 -5.69
CA LEU A 382 13.36 17.99 -4.91
C LEU A 382 14.45 18.60 -5.80
N VAL A 383 15.02 17.81 -6.72
CA VAL A 383 15.93 18.27 -7.77
C VAL A 383 15.25 19.35 -8.60
N GLU A 384 14.00 19.13 -9.00
CA GLU A 384 13.20 20.09 -9.76
C GLU A 384 12.77 21.31 -8.96
N LYS A 385 12.94 21.40 -7.64
CA LYS A 385 12.53 22.60 -6.89
C LYS A 385 13.67 23.31 -6.16
N LEU A 386 14.70 22.57 -5.77
CA LEU A 386 15.78 23.09 -4.92
C LEU A 386 17.11 23.29 -5.65
N LEU A 387 17.32 22.72 -6.85
CA LEU A 387 18.59 22.92 -7.55
C LEU A 387 18.75 24.40 -7.98
N PRO A 388 19.77 25.10 -7.46
CA PRO A 388 20.07 26.46 -7.88
C PRO A 388 20.77 26.41 -9.25
N VAL A 389 20.14 26.98 -10.27
CA VAL A 389 20.69 27.00 -11.63
C VAL A 389 21.09 28.44 -11.96
N PRO A 390 22.29 28.69 -12.49
CA PRO A 390 22.66 30.01 -13.01
C PRO A 390 21.70 30.47 -14.10
N GLU A 391 21.35 31.76 -14.15
CA GLU A 391 20.40 32.32 -15.14
C GLU A 391 20.77 31.97 -16.60
N SER A 392 22.06 31.86 -16.91
CA SER A 392 22.55 31.47 -18.25
C SER A 392 22.20 30.03 -18.64
N MET A 393 22.09 29.12 -17.67
CA MET A 393 21.80 27.70 -17.87
C MET A 393 20.36 27.33 -17.54
N GLU A 394 19.58 28.28 -17.01
CA GLU A 394 18.22 28.07 -16.55
C GLU A 394 17.30 27.57 -17.67
N SER A 395 17.40 28.17 -18.87
CA SER A 395 16.61 27.77 -20.03
C SER A 395 16.91 26.34 -20.52
N VAL A 396 18.19 25.91 -20.46
CA VAL A 396 18.62 24.58 -20.89
C VAL A 396 18.23 23.55 -19.85
N TYR A 397 18.47 23.84 -18.58
CA TYR A 397 18.12 22.98 -17.46
C TYR A 397 16.61 22.70 -17.42
N PHE A 398 15.77 23.73 -17.56
CA PHE A 398 14.31 23.55 -17.56
C PHE A 398 13.82 22.71 -18.73
N LYS A 399 14.43 22.88 -19.92
CA LYS A 399 14.13 22.03 -21.08
C LYS A 399 14.49 20.59 -20.78
N VAL A 400 15.69 20.31 -20.28
CA VAL A 400 16.14 18.93 -20.00
C VAL A 400 15.28 18.27 -18.93
N ILE A 401 15.04 18.95 -17.80
CA ILE A 401 14.29 18.38 -16.67
C ILE A 401 12.80 18.18 -16.95
N SER A 402 12.24 18.90 -17.93
CA SER A 402 10.85 18.70 -18.36
C SER A 402 10.76 17.67 -19.50
N ILE A 403 11.67 17.73 -20.47
CA ILE A 403 11.64 16.88 -21.67
C ILE A 403 11.96 15.43 -21.35
N VAL A 404 13.04 15.17 -20.60
CA VAL A 404 13.50 13.79 -20.36
C VAL A 404 12.46 12.97 -19.61
N PRO A 405 11.91 13.42 -18.46
CA PRO A 405 10.87 12.69 -17.76
C PRO A 405 9.56 12.64 -18.54
N GLY A 406 9.22 13.70 -19.30
CA GLY A 406 8.06 13.72 -20.16
C GLY A 406 8.10 12.61 -21.22
N LEU A 407 9.23 12.45 -21.91
CA LEU A 407 9.44 11.38 -22.89
C LEU A 407 9.43 9.99 -22.24
N LEU A 408 10.06 9.84 -21.08
CA LEU A 408 10.07 8.56 -20.34
C LEU A 408 8.65 8.13 -19.94
N LEU A 409 7.84 9.05 -19.41
CA LEU A 409 6.45 8.77 -19.03
C LEU A 409 5.58 8.42 -20.25
N ILE A 410 5.73 9.14 -21.36
CA ILE A 410 5.00 8.84 -22.60
C ILE A 410 5.42 7.46 -23.14
N SER A 411 6.72 7.17 -23.18
CA SER A 411 7.23 5.88 -23.64
C SER A 411 6.72 4.73 -22.78
N TRP A 412 6.69 4.91 -21.45
CA TRP A 412 6.16 3.92 -20.54
C TRP A 412 4.65 3.74 -20.71
N GLY A 413 3.90 4.83 -20.88
CA GLY A 413 2.46 4.77 -21.17
C GLY A 413 2.15 4.05 -22.49
N ILE A 414 2.93 4.29 -23.54
CA ILE A 414 2.77 3.61 -24.84
C ILE A 414 3.05 2.10 -24.71
N SER A 415 3.99 1.69 -23.85
CA SER A 415 4.29 0.27 -23.63
C SER A 415 3.16 -0.53 -22.95
N PHE A 416 2.14 0.14 -22.41
CA PHE A 416 0.92 -0.52 -21.92
C PHE A 416 -0.15 -0.68 -23.01
N ILE A 417 0.00 -0.03 -24.17
CA ILE A 417 -0.93 -0.08 -25.31
C ILE A 417 -0.44 -1.08 -26.37
N LEU A 418 0.87 -1.18 -26.54
CA LEU A 418 1.56 -2.14 -27.42
C LEU A 418 1.72 -3.49 -26.71
#